data_AF-A0A7J3X0D6-F1
#
_entry.id   AF-A0A7J3X0D6-F1
#
_cell.length_a   1.000
_cell.length_b   1.000
_cell.length_c   1.000
_cell.angle_alpha   90.00
_cell.angle_beta   90.00
_cell.angle_gamma   90.00
#
_symmetry.space_group_name_H-M   'P 1'
#
loop_
_entity.id
_entity.type
_entity.pdbx_description
1 polymer ?
#
loop_
_entity_poly.entity_id
_entity_poly.type
_entity_poly.pdbx_seq_one_letter_code
_entity_poly.pdbx_strand_id
1 'polypeptide(L)'
;MNEAKCIASTELIDFTKKFKEYISNYGGRWAVITIFNELVNSLVVSNRLAIQKNLTTREILSALESNLSRNIKTLLNEMYNLYEAARFGSYEPDEMEIKQFNKKLELLNKIITHGCSQR
;
A
#
# COMPACT_ATOMS: atom_id res chain seq x y z
N MET A 1 14.46 -22.67 -4.55
CA MET A 1 13.05 -22.25 -4.42
C MET A 1 12.97 -21.39 -3.16
N ASN A 2 12.98 -20.07 -3.31
CA ASN A 2 12.92 -19.18 -2.15
C ASN A 2 11.48 -19.10 -1.65
N GLU A 3 11.28 -19.58 -0.43
CA GLU A 3 10.03 -19.47 0.30
C GLU A 3 9.65 -18.00 0.49
N ALA A 4 8.44 -17.62 0.06
CA ALA A 4 7.85 -16.34 0.42
C ALA A 4 7.72 -16.27 1.95
N LYS A 5 8.56 -15.44 2.58
CA LYS A 5 8.56 -15.23 4.02
C LYS A 5 7.31 -14.42 4.36
N CYS A 6 6.38 -15.06 5.06
CA CYS A 6 5.13 -14.46 5.49
C CYS A 6 5.40 -13.18 6.30
N ILE A 7 4.69 -12.12 5.94
CA ILE A 7 4.61 -10.86 6.69
C ILE A 7 3.76 -11.12 7.94
N ALA A 8 4.28 -11.92 8.86
CA ALA A 8 3.62 -12.20 10.12
C ALA A 8 4.30 -11.38 11.22
N SER A 9 3.47 -10.66 12.00
CA SER A 9 3.80 -9.92 13.25
C SER A 9 4.10 -8.41 13.18
N THR A 10 3.33 -7.66 12.40
CA THR A 10 3.00 -6.29 12.80
C THR A 10 1.48 -6.25 12.92
N GLU A 11 0.93 -5.66 13.98
CA GLU A 11 -0.51 -5.39 14.10
C GLU A 11 -1.02 -5.01 12.70
N LEU A 12 -1.92 -5.84 12.15
CA LEU A 12 -2.38 -5.67 10.78
C LEU A 12 -3.14 -4.35 10.76
N ILE A 13 -2.42 -3.27 10.42
CA ILE A 13 -2.99 -1.94 10.32
C ILE A 13 -4.13 -2.08 9.34
N ASP A 14 -5.35 -1.90 9.82
CA ASP A 14 -6.53 -1.94 8.96
C ASP A 14 -6.53 -0.66 8.12
N PHE A 15 -5.76 -0.70 7.03
CA PHE A 15 -5.61 0.42 6.11
C PHE A 15 -6.96 0.86 5.54
N THR A 16 -7.95 -0.04 5.46
CA THR A 16 -9.31 0.27 5.00
C THR A 16 -10.02 1.17 6.01
N LYS A 17 -9.98 0.81 7.31
CA LYS A 17 -10.54 1.64 8.38
C LYS A 17 -9.85 3.01 8.42
N LYS A 18 -8.51 3.01 8.43
CA LYS A 18 -7.72 4.24 8.49
C LYS A 18 -7.97 5.15 7.28
N PHE A 19 -8.12 4.58 6.09
CA PHE A 19 -8.44 5.33 4.87
C PHE A 19 -9.79 6.04 4.96
N LYS A 20 -10.84 5.38 5.46
CA LYS A 20 -12.16 5.99 5.67
C LYS A 20 -12.12 7.13 6.68
N GLU A 21 -11.37 6.96 7.78
CA GLU A 21 -11.16 8.01 8.78
C GLU A 21 -10.41 9.21 8.18
N TYR A 22 -9.38 8.98 7.37
CA TYR A 22 -8.62 10.04 6.72
C TYR A 22 -9.45 10.82 5.69
N ILE A 23 -10.25 10.13 4.88
CA ILE A 23 -11.16 10.79 3.92
C ILE A 23 -12.09 11.76 4.65
N SER A 24 -12.71 11.30 5.75
CA SER A 24 -13.69 12.08 6.50
C SER A 24 -13.09 13.34 7.15
N ASN A 25 -11.82 13.30 7.52
CA ASN A 25 -11.15 14.39 8.24
C ASN A 25 -10.34 15.32 7.33
N TYR A 26 -9.81 14.82 6.22
CA TYR A 26 -8.79 15.52 5.42
C TYR A 26 -9.04 15.50 3.91
N GLY A 27 -10.07 14.79 3.43
CA GLY A 27 -10.39 14.66 2.00
C GLY A 27 -9.67 13.51 1.29
N GLY A 28 -10.09 13.24 0.06
CA GLY A 28 -9.70 12.06 -0.72
C GLY A 28 -8.21 12.08 -1.08
N ARG A 29 -7.72 13.21 -1.57
CA ARG A 29 -6.31 13.40 -1.93
C ARG A 29 -5.36 13.10 -0.78
N TRP A 30 -5.58 13.71 0.38
CA TRP A 30 -4.72 13.50 1.55
C TRP A 30 -4.79 12.07 2.09
N ALA A 31 -5.98 11.45 2.03
CA ALA A 31 -6.15 10.06 2.40
C ALA A 31 -5.34 9.13 1.49
N VAL A 32 -5.40 9.31 0.17
CA VAL A 32 -4.63 8.49 -0.79
C VAL A 32 -3.14 8.62 -0.54
N ILE A 33 -2.62 9.84 -0.42
CA ILE A 33 -1.19 10.10 -0.21
C ILE A 33 -0.72 9.44 1.09
N THR A 34 -1.43 9.68 2.18
CA THR A 34 -1.02 9.25 3.52
C THR A 34 -1.07 7.74 3.64
N ILE A 35 -2.19 7.12 3.25
CA ILE A 35 -2.37 5.67 3.39
C ILE A 35 -1.42 4.91 2.46
N PHE A 36 -1.18 5.38 1.24
CA PHE A 36 -0.24 4.70 0.35
C PHE A 36 1.19 4.72 0.90
N ASN A 37 1.65 5.87 1.41
CA ASN A 37 2.99 5.97 2.01
C ASN A 37 3.13 5.04 3.23
N GLU A 38 2.13 4.98 4.10
CA GLU A 38 2.15 4.09 5.27
C GLU A 38 2.13 2.62 4.88
N LEU A 39 1.32 2.24 3.88
CA LEU A 39 1.29 0.89 3.33
C LEU A 39 2.67 0.47 2.82
N VAL A 40 3.30 1.32 2.01
CA VAL A 40 4.64 1.07 1.48
C VAL A 40 5.65 0.92 2.62
N ASN A 41 5.65 1.83 3.60
CA ASN A 41 6.54 1.75 4.76
C ASN A 41 6.33 0.46 5.58
N SER A 42 5.09 0.04 5.77
CA SER A 42 4.77 -1.23 6.45
C SER A 42 5.35 -2.44 5.71
N LEU A 43 5.26 -2.45 4.37
CA LEU A 43 5.86 -3.50 3.53
C LEU A 43 7.39 -3.50 3.61
N VAL A 44 8.03 -2.33 3.64
CA VAL A 44 9.49 -2.19 3.79
C VAL A 44 9.96 -2.82 5.10
N VAL A 45 9.32 -2.47 6.22
CA VAL A 45 9.64 -3.00 7.55
C VAL A 45 9.42 -4.50 7.58
N SER A 46 8.29 -4.96 7.05
CA SER A 46 7.91 -6.37 7.03
C SER A 46 8.87 -7.24 6.22
N ASN A 47 9.38 -6.72 5.10
CA ASN A 47 10.37 -7.39 4.27
C ASN A 47 11.82 -7.14 4.72
N ARG A 48 12.02 -6.43 5.84
CA ARG A 48 13.34 -6.09 6.40
C ARG A 48 14.28 -5.43 5.38
N LEU A 49 13.72 -4.61 4.49
CA LEU A 49 14.51 -3.93 3.47
C LEU A 49 15.30 -2.78 4.09
N ALA A 50 16.62 -2.81 3.92
CA ALA A 50 17.50 -1.70 4.28
C ALA A 50 17.39 -0.60 3.20
N ILE A 51 16.44 0.32 3.38
CA ILE A 51 16.23 1.42 2.45
C ILE A 51 17.18 2.58 2.77
N GLN A 52 17.90 3.04 1.75
CA GLN A 52 18.74 4.23 1.85
C GLN A 52 17.87 5.47 2.07
N LYS A 53 18.40 6.47 2.79
CA LYS A 53 17.71 7.76 2.93
C LYS A 53 17.53 8.41 1.56
N ASN A 54 16.40 9.10 1.36
CA ASN A 54 16.05 9.91 0.18
C ASN A 54 15.52 9.18 -1.07
N LEU A 55 15.12 7.91 -0.96
CA LEU A 55 14.41 7.26 -2.07
C LEU A 55 12.99 7.81 -2.23
N THR A 56 12.57 7.95 -3.49
CA THR A 56 11.18 8.18 -3.87
C THR A 56 10.33 6.94 -3.63
N THR A 57 9.02 7.12 -3.47
CA THR A 57 8.07 6.00 -3.31
C THR A 57 8.17 4.99 -4.46
N ARG A 58 8.45 5.45 -5.69
CA ARG A 58 8.65 4.59 -6.85
C ARG A 58 9.90 3.71 -6.74
N GLU A 59 11.01 4.26 -6.29
CA GLU A 59 12.25 3.52 -6.06
C GLU A 59 12.08 2.51 -4.92
N ILE A 60 11.34 2.88 -3.87
CA ILE A 60 10.99 1.96 -2.78
C ILE A 60 10.14 0.79 -3.30
N LEU A 61 9.12 1.06 -4.12
CA LEU A 61 8.31 0.01 -4.75
C LEU A 61 9.16 -0.92 -5.62
N SER A 62 10.07 -0.38 -6.43
CA SER A 62 10.98 -1.19 -7.25
C SER A 62 11.87 -2.11 -6.40
N ALA A 63 12.38 -1.62 -5.26
CA ALA A 63 13.13 -2.46 -4.33
C ALA A 63 12.27 -3.58 -3.70
N LEU A 64 11.00 -3.27 -3.40
CA LEU A 64 10.02 -4.23 -2.87
C LEU A 64 9.62 -5.30 -3.89
N GLU A 65 9.61 -5.01 -5.20
CA GLU A 65 9.10 -5.92 -6.23
C GLU A 65 9.74 -7.30 -6.16
N SER A 66 11.03 -7.43 -5.87
CA SER A 66 11.70 -8.74 -5.80
C SER A 66 11.15 -9.68 -4.72
N ASN A 67 10.54 -9.14 -3.65
CA ASN A 67 10.11 -9.89 -2.47
C ASN A 67 8.59 -10.10 -2.39
N LEU A 68 7.82 -9.45 -3.26
CA LEU A 68 6.36 -9.50 -3.24
C LEU A 68 5.81 -10.54 -4.22
N SER A 69 4.63 -11.08 -3.91
CA SER A 69 3.90 -11.92 -4.86
C SER A 69 3.38 -11.08 -6.03
N ARG A 70 3.17 -11.71 -7.20
CA ARG A 70 2.67 -11.03 -8.40
C ARG A 70 1.39 -10.24 -8.13
N ASN A 71 0.46 -10.81 -7.36
CA ASN A 71 -0.82 -10.15 -7.04
C ASN A 71 -0.63 -8.88 -6.22
N ILE A 72 0.28 -8.89 -5.23
CA ILE A 72 0.58 -7.71 -4.42
C ILE A 72 1.23 -6.63 -5.30
N LYS A 73 2.17 -7.00 -6.17
CA LYS A 73 2.81 -6.05 -7.10
C LYS A 73 1.79 -5.35 -8.00
N THR A 74 0.87 -6.11 -8.59
CA THR A 74 -0.19 -5.55 -9.44
C THR A 74 -1.04 -4.55 -8.67
N LEU A 75 -1.50 -4.91 -7.47
CA LEU A 75 -2.32 -4.01 -6.65
C LEU A 75 -1.57 -2.72 -6.27
N LEU A 76 -0.30 -2.83 -5.86
CA LEU A 76 0.52 -1.67 -5.52
C LEU A 76 0.75 -0.75 -6.71
N ASN A 77 1.00 -1.30 -7.90
CA ASN A 77 1.19 -0.50 -9.11
C ASN A 77 -0.10 0.24 -9.53
N GLU A 78 -1.26 -0.43 -9.44
CA GLU A 78 -2.53 0.23 -9.73
C GLU A 78 -2.86 1.34 -8.72
N MET A 79 -2.53 1.13 -7.45
CA MET A 79 -2.69 2.15 -6.40
C MET A 79 -1.68 3.30 -6.55
N TYR A 80 -0.46 3.00 -6.98
CA TYR A 80 0.59 3.99 -7.22
C TYR A 80 0.17 5.04 -8.23
N ASN A 81 -0.57 4.66 -9.29
CA ASN A 81 -1.03 5.61 -10.31
C ASN A 81 -1.90 6.72 -9.70
N LEU A 82 -2.87 6.36 -8.84
CA LEU A 82 -3.72 7.35 -8.16
C LEU A 82 -2.92 8.16 -7.14
N TYR A 83 -2.02 7.51 -6.40
CA TYR A 83 -1.11 8.17 -5.48
C TYR A 83 -0.23 9.22 -6.17
N GLU A 84 0.35 8.87 -7.32
CA GLU A 84 1.22 9.75 -8.08
C GLU A 84 0.45 10.98 -8.56
N ALA A 85 -0.75 10.77 -9.13
CA ALA A 85 -1.65 11.86 -9.51
C ALA A 85 -1.98 12.76 -8.30
N ALA A 86 -2.44 12.18 -7.18
CA ALA A 86 -2.79 12.92 -5.97
C ALA A 86 -1.61 13.71 -5.37
N ARG A 87 -0.39 13.17 -5.45
CA ARG A 87 0.84 13.79 -4.92
C ARG A 87 1.21 15.06 -5.69
N PHE A 88 0.96 15.13 -7.00
CA PHE A 88 1.25 16.31 -7.81
C PHE A 88 0.09 17.33 -7.76
N GLY A 89 0.44 18.60 -7.62
CA GLY A 89 -0.39 19.62 -6.97
C GLY A 89 -1.62 20.10 -7.73
N SER A 90 -2.72 19.34 -7.64
CA SER A 90 -4.12 19.78 -7.69
C SER A 90 -5.11 18.63 -7.88
N TYR A 91 -4.62 17.39 -8.07
CA TYR A 91 -5.50 16.27 -8.35
C TYR A 91 -6.29 15.87 -7.10
N GLU A 92 -7.61 16.03 -7.16
CA GLU A 92 -8.53 15.49 -6.17
C GLU A 92 -9.20 14.25 -6.78
N PRO A 93 -8.98 13.06 -6.20
CA PRO A 93 -9.62 11.84 -6.67
C PRO A 93 -11.15 11.93 -6.59
N ASP A 94 -11.84 11.42 -7.59
CA ASP A 94 -13.29 11.33 -7.55
C ASP A 94 -13.79 10.17 -6.66
N GLU A 95 -15.12 10.10 -6.45
CA GLU A 95 -15.73 9.06 -5.61
C GLU A 95 -15.43 7.65 -6.13
N MET A 96 -15.40 7.45 -7.45
CA MET A 96 -15.13 6.16 -8.06
C MET A 96 -13.68 5.74 -7.83
N GLU A 97 -12.72 6.64 -7.99
CA GLU A 97 -11.31 6.42 -7.73
C GLU A 97 -11.05 6.09 -6.25
N ILE A 98 -11.66 6.85 -5.34
CA ILE A 98 -11.61 6.57 -3.90
C ILE A 98 -12.16 5.18 -3.59
N LYS A 99 -13.32 4.82 -4.15
CA LYS A 99 -13.93 3.49 -3.97
C LYS A 99 -13.04 2.38 -4.52
N GLN A 100 -12.42 2.60 -5.68
CA GLN A 100 -11.49 1.65 -6.27
C GLN A 100 -10.21 1.50 -5.45
N PHE A 101 -9.68 2.58 -4.89
CA PHE A 101 -8.52 2.54 -4.00
C PHE A 101 -8.84 1.77 -2.72
N ASN A 102 -9.99 2.05 -2.08
CA ASN A 102 -10.46 1.31 -0.91
C ASN A 102 -10.62 -0.19 -1.19
N LYS A 103 -11.18 -0.56 -2.35
CA LYS A 103 -11.30 -1.98 -2.75
C LYS A 103 -9.94 -2.68 -2.86
N LYS A 104 -8.92 -1.98 -3.36
CA LYS A 104 -7.56 -2.53 -3.45
C LYS A 104 -6.91 -2.70 -2.08
N LEU A 105 -7.15 -1.77 -1.14
CA LEU A 105 -6.76 -1.93 0.26
C LEU A 105 -7.40 -3.17 0.89
N GLU A 106 -8.69 -3.39 0.68
CA GLU A 106 -9.39 -4.59 1.17
C GLU A 106 -8.80 -5.88 0.61
N LEU A 107 -8.45 -5.90 -0.69
CA LEU A 107 -7.79 -7.04 -1.32
C LEU A 107 -6.39 -7.28 -0.76
N LEU A 108 -5.60 -6.22 -0.56
CA LEU A 108 -4.28 -6.31 0.08
C LEU A 108 -4.39 -6.86 1.49
N ASN A 109 -5.28 -6.32 2.32
CA ASN A 109 -5.49 -6.80 3.69
C ASN A 109 -5.86 -8.29 3.73
N LYS A 110 -6.72 -8.75 2.81
CA LYS A 110 -7.05 -10.18 2.67
C LYS A 110 -5.84 -11.03 2.29
N ILE A 111 -5.04 -10.60 1.30
CA ILE A 111 -3.86 -11.35 0.85
C ILE A 111 -2.82 -11.44 1.97
N ILE A 112 -2.57 -10.34 2.69
CA ILE A 112 -1.60 -10.31 3.78
C ILE A 112 -2.06 -11.19 4.95
N THR A 113 -3.35 -11.14 5.30
CA THR A 113 -3.92 -11.93 6.40
C THR A 113 -3.97 -13.43 6.07
N HIS A 114 -4.48 -13.81 4.89
CA HIS A 114 -4.67 -15.22 4.53
C HIS A 114 -3.44 -15.88 3.89
N GLY A 115 -2.54 -15.10 3.28
CA GLY A 115 -1.26 -15.61 2.78
C GLY A 115 -0.32 -16.09 3.89
N CYS A 116 -0.59 -15.72 5.14
CA CYS A 116 0.12 -16.22 6.32
C CYS A 116 -0.48 -17.51 6.91
N SER A 117 -1.73 -17.86 6.58
CA SER A 117 -2.46 -19.00 7.18
C SER A 117 -2.38 -20.31 6.38
N GLN A 118 -1.74 -20.32 5.21
CA GLN A 118 -1.50 -21.55 4.46
C GLN A 118 -0.01 -21.93 4.52
N ARG A 119 0.39 -22.46 5.69
CA ARG A 119 1.57 -23.31 5.85
C ARG A 119 1.20 -24.47 6.75
#